data_AF-A0A2R6J657-F1
#
_entry.id   AF-A0A2R6J657-F1
#
_cell.length_a   1.000
_cell.length_b   1.000
_cell.length_c   1.000
_cell.angle_alpha   90.00
_cell.angle_beta   90.00
_cell.angle_gamma   90.00
#
_symmetry.space_group_name_H-M   'P 1'
#
loop_
_entity.id
_entity.type
_entity.pdbx_description
1 polymer ?
#
loop_
_entity_poly.entity_id
_entity_poly.type
_entity_poly.pdbx_seq_one_letter_code
_entity_poly.pdbx_strand_id
1 'polypeptide(L)'
;TIIGGRARVDFNHPLAGEDIEYDYEVLEVVEDDLEQAEGLLNMFLDLDLEMWIETDEVEETRVEDPDDDDEEAEPETVTETVDKRTLYVESDPQLAMNQQWMMQKQQIAQQIIDLTGVDRILIQEILDGSGMGMPGMMGGMGGAGGGDVDIEEALEEADIDADEIADEL
;
A
#
# COMPACT_ATOMS: atom_id res chain seq x y z
N THR A 1 -38.09 15.98 -28.16
CA THR A 1 -39.18 16.66 -28.91
C THR A 1 -39.74 17.81 -28.10
N ILE A 2 -40.02 18.96 -28.71
CA ILE A 2 -40.62 20.13 -28.02
C ILE A 2 -42.07 20.28 -28.46
N ILE A 3 -43.00 20.32 -27.50
CA ILE A 3 -44.44 20.48 -27.75
C ILE A 3 -44.96 21.55 -26.80
N GLY A 4 -45.53 22.63 -27.34
CA GLY A 4 -46.23 23.66 -26.56
C GLY A 4 -45.38 24.30 -25.45
N GLY A 5 -44.09 24.54 -25.69
CA GLY A 5 -43.18 25.13 -24.70
C GLY A 5 -42.62 24.14 -23.66
N ARG A 6 -42.94 22.84 -23.74
CA ARG A 6 -42.33 21.78 -22.93
C ARG A 6 -41.43 20.90 -23.78
N ALA A 7 -40.21 20.65 -23.33
CA ALA A 7 -39.31 19.70 -23.94
C ALA A 7 -39.45 18.34 -23.28
N ARG A 8 -39.68 17.29 -24.09
CA ARG A 8 -39.43 15.91 -23.68
C ARG A 8 -37.95 15.64 -23.90
N VAL A 9 -37.22 15.50 -22.79
CA VAL A 9 -35.80 15.17 -22.74
C VAL A 9 -35.69 13.74 -22.22
N ASP A 10 -34.90 12.93 -22.91
CA ASP A 10 -34.53 11.60 -22.45
C ASP A 10 -33.18 11.70 -21.73
N PHE A 11 -33.11 11.16 -20.53
CA PHE A 11 -31.89 11.13 -19.70
C PHE A 11 -31.34 9.70 -19.55
N ASN A 12 -31.95 8.72 -20.23
CA ASN A 12 -31.42 7.37 -20.24
C ASN A 12 -30.05 7.32 -20.93
N HIS A 13 -29.25 6.30 -20.60
CA HIS A 13 -28.00 6.02 -21.29
C HIS A 13 -28.26 5.90 -22.81
N PRO A 14 -27.34 6.33 -23.71
CA PRO A 14 -27.57 6.30 -25.16
C PRO A 14 -27.96 4.93 -25.72
N LEU A 15 -27.46 3.85 -25.12
CA LEU A 15 -27.74 2.46 -25.49
C LEU A 15 -28.93 1.85 -24.73
N ALA A 16 -29.71 2.67 -24.01
CA ALA A 16 -30.81 2.15 -23.20
C ALA A 16 -31.93 1.60 -24.07
N GLY A 17 -32.18 0.29 -23.94
CA GLY A 17 -33.20 -0.42 -24.72
C GLY A 17 -32.71 -0.91 -26.09
N GLU A 18 -31.41 -0.80 -26.37
CA GLU A 18 -30.78 -1.40 -27.54
C GLU A 18 -30.16 -2.76 -27.18
N ASP A 19 -30.22 -3.72 -28.10
CA ASP A 19 -29.49 -4.99 -27.99
C ASP A 19 -28.03 -4.77 -28.43
N ILE A 20 -27.06 -5.27 -27.64
CA ILE A 20 -25.63 -5.10 -27.93
C ILE A 20 -25.03 -6.45 -28.29
N GLU A 21 -24.29 -6.50 -29.40
CA GLU A 21 -23.55 -7.68 -29.87
C GLU A 21 -22.04 -7.45 -29.67
N TYR A 22 -21.34 -8.45 -29.12
CA TYR A 22 -19.90 -8.42 -28.88
C TYR A 22 -19.24 -9.65 -29.50
N ASP A 23 -18.18 -9.42 -30.28
CA ASP A 23 -17.24 -10.48 -30.67
C ASP A 23 -16.12 -10.52 -29.63
N TYR A 24 -15.97 -11.66 -28.94
CA TYR A 24 -14.91 -11.84 -27.95
C TYR A 24 -14.18 -13.17 -28.17
N GLU A 25 -12.91 -13.17 -27.84
CA GLU A 25 -12.05 -14.36 -27.82
C GLU A 25 -11.44 -14.47 -26.42
N VAL A 26 -11.53 -15.65 -25.82
CA VAL A 26 -10.83 -15.95 -24.57
C VAL A 26 -9.40 -16.31 -24.93
N LEU A 27 -8.46 -15.43 -24.60
CA LEU A 27 -7.05 -15.60 -24.93
C LEU A 27 -6.38 -16.62 -24.02
N GLU A 28 -6.58 -16.48 -22.71
CA GLU A 28 -5.87 -17.24 -21.69
C GLU A 28 -6.66 -17.31 -20.37
N VAL A 29 -6.32 -18.30 -19.53
CA VAL A 29 -6.77 -18.40 -18.14
C VAL A 29 -5.55 -18.21 -17.25
N VAL A 30 -5.60 -17.20 -16.38
CA VAL A 30 -4.50 -16.88 -15.46
C VAL A 30 -4.66 -17.69 -14.17
N GLU A 31 -3.78 -18.67 -13.96
CA GLU A 31 -3.75 -19.54 -12.77
C GLU A 31 -2.65 -19.16 -11.77
N ASP A 32 -1.64 -18.41 -12.21
CA ASP A 32 -0.53 -17.95 -11.36
C ASP A 32 -0.96 -16.79 -10.47
N ASP A 33 -0.59 -16.85 -9.19
CA ASP A 33 -1.05 -15.90 -8.18
C ASP A 33 -0.38 -14.53 -8.29
N LEU A 34 0.88 -14.49 -8.75
CA LEU A 34 1.56 -13.24 -9.07
C LEU A 34 0.92 -12.58 -10.30
N GLU A 35 0.68 -13.34 -11.37
CA GLU A 35 0.04 -12.80 -12.58
C GLU A 35 -1.41 -12.32 -12.30
N GLN A 36 -2.14 -13.00 -11.40
CA GLN A 36 -3.43 -12.52 -10.92
C GLN A 36 -3.31 -11.20 -10.16
N ALA A 37 -2.33 -11.06 -9.26
CA ALA A 37 -2.10 -9.80 -8.54
C ALA A 37 -1.77 -8.66 -9.50
N GLU A 38 -0.91 -8.93 -10.49
CA GLU A 38 -0.53 -8.01 -11.56
C GLU A 38 -1.74 -7.53 -12.36
N GLY A 39 -2.56 -8.47 -12.86
CA GLY A 39 -3.76 -8.15 -13.61
C GLY A 39 -4.78 -7.36 -12.80
N LEU A 40 -4.97 -7.70 -11.51
CA LEU A 40 -5.90 -6.98 -10.63
C LEU A 40 -5.44 -5.54 -10.39
N LEU A 41 -4.18 -5.32 -10.02
CA LEU A 41 -3.65 -3.97 -9.79
C LEU A 41 -3.69 -3.11 -11.05
N ASN A 42 -3.31 -3.69 -12.20
CA ASN A 42 -3.41 -3.00 -13.49
C ASN A 42 -4.86 -2.61 -13.80
N MET A 43 -5.84 -3.52 -13.63
CA MET A 43 -7.25 -3.19 -13.85
C MET A 43 -7.78 -2.06 -12.96
N PHE A 44 -7.31 -1.96 -11.70
CA PHE A 44 -7.75 -0.90 -10.78
C PHE A 44 -7.05 0.44 -11.04
N LEU A 45 -5.75 0.42 -11.30
CA LEU A 45 -4.92 1.61 -11.25
C LEU A 45 -4.41 2.07 -12.61
N ASP A 46 -4.49 1.22 -13.63
CA ASP A 46 -3.89 1.41 -14.96
C ASP A 46 -2.38 1.71 -14.84
N LEU A 47 -1.71 0.95 -13.97
CA LEU A 47 -0.28 1.05 -13.67
C LEU A 47 0.38 -0.32 -13.79
N ASP A 48 1.60 -0.33 -14.35
CA ASP A 48 2.49 -1.49 -14.40
C ASP A 48 3.51 -1.38 -13.27
N LEU A 49 3.24 -2.07 -12.16
CA LEU A 49 4.08 -2.06 -10.95
C LEU A 49 4.95 -3.32 -10.90
N GLU A 50 6.16 -3.21 -10.34
CA GLU A 50 7.02 -4.36 -10.11
C GLU A 50 6.56 -5.11 -8.85
N MET A 51 6.39 -6.43 -8.98
CA MET A 51 5.86 -7.30 -7.93
C MET A 51 6.60 -8.62 -7.85
N TRP A 52 6.65 -9.17 -6.63
CA TRP A 52 7.11 -10.54 -6.40
C TRP A 52 6.48 -11.10 -5.12
N ILE A 53 6.48 -12.42 -5.02
CA ILE A 53 5.97 -13.14 -3.86
C ILE A 53 7.11 -13.83 -3.13
N GLU A 54 7.17 -13.65 -1.82
CA GLU A 54 8.16 -14.29 -0.94
C GLU A 54 7.49 -14.79 0.34
N THR A 55 8.05 -15.83 0.95
CA THR A 55 7.57 -16.37 2.22
C THR A 55 8.48 -15.87 3.33
N ASP A 56 7.91 -15.10 4.27
CA ASP A 56 8.65 -14.50 5.37
C ASP A 56 8.26 -15.14 6.70
N GLU A 57 9.24 -15.34 7.58
CA GLU A 57 9.02 -15.66 8.99
C GLU A 57 8.67 -14.39 9.76
N VAL A 58 7.51 -14.37 10.40
CA VAL A 58 7.01 -13.20 11.16
C VAL A 58 6.69 -13.61 12.59
N GLU A 59 7.23 -12.88 13.56
CA GLU A 59 6.84 -13.03 14.96
C GLU A 59 5.48 -12.37 15.19
N GLU A 60 4.47 -13.17 15.53
CA GLU A 60 3.13 -12.70 15.86
C GLU A 60 2.85 -12.98 17.34
N THR A 61 2.35 -11.97 18.04
CA THR A 61 1.90 -12.12 19.42
C THR A 61 0.39 -12.30 19.42
N ARG A 62 -0.05 -13.47 19.87
CA ARG A 62 -1.47 -13.81 20.04
C ARG A 62 -1.80 -13.96 21.52
N VAL A 63 -3.02 -13.60 21.87
CA VAL A 63 -3.59 -13.90 23.18
C VAL A 63 -4.20 -15.31 23.12
N GLU A 64 -3.69 -16.22 23.96
CA GLU A 64 -4.31 -17.53 24.18
C GLU A 64 -5.31 -17.42 25.32
N ASP A 65 -6.52 -17.93 25.07
CA ASP A 65 -7.52 -18.09 26.11
C ASP A 65 -7.09 -19.22 27.07
N PRO A 66 -7.35 -19.10 28.37
CA PRO A 66 -7.03 -20.14 29.34
C PRO A 66 -7.70 -21.47 28.98
N ASP A 67 -7.01 -22.58 29.25
CA ASP A 67 -7.52 -23.94 29.03
C ASP A 67 -8.89 -24.14 29.72
N ASP A 68 -9.82 -24.85 29.06
CA ASP A 68 -11.19 -25.14 29.57
C ASP A 68 -11.22 -25.81 30.97
N ASP A 69 -10.09 -26.34 31.44
CA ASP A 69 -9.94 -26.99 32.74
C ASP A 69 -9.60 -26.02 33.90
N ASP A 70 -9.29 -24.74 33.63
CA ASP A 70 -8.96 -23.73 34.66
C ASP A 70 -9.61 -22.36 34.38
N GLU A 71 -10.91 -22.24 34.68
CA GLU A 71 -11.76 -21.04 34.45
C GLU A 71 -11.27 -19.75 35.15
N GLU A 72 -10.28 -19.83 36.05
CA GLU A 72 -9.70 -18.69 36.79
C GLU A 72 -8.38 -18.16 36.19
N ALA A 73 -7.80 -18.83 35.19
CA ALA A 73 -6.54 -18.39 34.59
C ALA A 73 -6.72 -17.13 33.73
N GLU A 74 -5.77 -16.19 33.83
CA GLU A 74 -5.76 -14.98 33.01
C GLU A 74 -5.23 -15.31 31.60
N PRO A 75 -5.72 -14.64 30.55
CA PRO A 75 -5.24 -14.87 29.19
C PRO A 75 -3.75 -14.53 29.08
N GLU A 76 -2.97 -15.43 28.49
CA GLU A 76 -1.53 -15.27 28.30
C GLU A 76 -1.21 -14.81 26.88
N THR A 77 -0.21 -13.93 26.74
CA THR A 77 0.31 -13.53 25.42
C THR A 77 1.43 -14.47 25.02
N VAL A 78 1.26 -15.19 23.91
CA VAL A 78 2.28 -16.07 23.33
C VAL A 78 2.77 -15.44 22.03
N THR A 79 4.09 -15.34 21.90
CA THR A 79 4.75 -14.96 20.65
C THR A 79 5.19 -16.21 19.92
N GLU A 80 4.74 -16.37 18.67
CA GLU A 80 5.14 -17.47 17.79
C GLU A 80 5.62 -16.95 16.44
N THR A 81 6.55 -17.69 15.83
CA THR A 81 7.04 -17.40 14.48
C THR A 81 6.19 -18.15 13.47
N VAL A 82 5.56 -17.42 12.56
CA VAL A 82 4.67 -17.96 11.52
C VAL A 82 5.17 -17.56 10.14
N ASP A 83 5.19 -18.53 9.22
CA ASP A 83 5.47 -18.29 7.80
C ASP A 83 4.28 -17.58 7.15
N LYS A 84 4.53 -16.44 6.49
CA LYS A 84 3.52 -15.70 5.73
C LYS A 84 3.95 -15.54 4.27
N ARG A 85 3.05 -15.84 3.34
CA ARG A 85 3.21 -15.56 1.91
C ARG A 85 2.90 -14.08 1.68
N THR A 86 3.93 -13.32 1.34
CA THR A 86 3.89 -11.88 1.18
C THR A 86 3.98 -11.51 -0.29
N LEU A 87 3.04 -10.69 -0.76
CA LEU A 87 3.19 -9.96 -2.02
C LEU A 87 3.91 -8.65 -1.76
N TYR A 88 5.08 -8.48 -2.35
CA TYR A 88 5.80 -7.22 -2.38
C TYR A 88 5.42 -6.45 -3.63
N VAL A 89 5.14 -5.17 -3.46
CA VAL A 89 4.85 -4.23 -4.55
C VAL A 89 5.81 -3.06 -4.43
N GLU A 90 6.58 -2.82 -5.48
CA GLU A 90 7.39 -1.63 -5.59
C GLU A 90 6.50 -0.41 -5.84
N SER A 91 6.57 0.57 -4.93
CA SER A 91 5.87 1.83 -5.07
C SER A 91 6.69 2.77 -5.93
N ASP A 92 6.11 3.19 -7.05
CA ASP A 92 6.59 4.33 -7.80
C ASP A 92 5.91 5.64 -7.32
N PRO A 93 6.42 6.82 -7.73
CA PRO A 93 5.76 8.10 -7.42
C PRO A 93 4.34 8.22 -7.99
N GLN A 94 4.00 7.45 -9.03
CA GLN A 94 2.67 7.50 -9.65
C GLN A 94 1.63 6.84 -8.76
N LEU A 95 1.95 5.70 -8.13
CA LEU A 95 1.14 4.98 -7.17
C LEU A 95 0.90 5.83 -5.92
N ALA A 96 1.96 6.45 -5.39
CA ALA A 96 1.87 7.31 -4.21
C ALA A 96 0.93 8.51 -4.43
N MET A 97 0.91 9.07 -5.65
CA MET A 97 0.03 10.17 -6.04
C MET A 97 -1.32 9.72 -6.62
N ASN A 98 -1.53 8.42 -6.81
CA ASN A 98 -2.75 7.90 -7.41
C ASN A 98 -3.92 8.10 -6.44
N GLN A 99 -4.91 8.89 -6.86
CA GLN A 99 -6.08 9.23 -6.03
C GLN A 99 -6.95 8.00 -5.72
N GLN A 100 -7.04 7.04 -6.64
CA GLN A 100 -7.82 5.81 -6.41
C GLN A 100 -7.14 4.95 -5.36
N TRP A 101 -5.82 4.76 -5.49
CA TRP A 101 -5.00 4.05 -4.51
C TRP A 101 -5.12 4.68 -3.11
N MET A 102 -4.94 5.99 -2.98
CA MET A 102 -5.05 6.68 -1.69
C MET A 102 -6.41 6.49 -1.00
N MET A 103 -7.50 6.39 -1.77
CA MET A 103 -8.84 6.24 -1.22
C MET A 103 -9.26 4.77 -1.02
N GLN A 104 -8.70 3.84 -1.80
CA GLN A 104 -9.21 2.48 -1.91
C GLN A 104 -8.16 1.39 -1.67
N LYS A 105 -6.91 1.72 -1.31
CA LYS A 105 -5.84 0.72 -1.11
C LYS A 105 -6.23 -0.44 -0.21
N GLN A 106 -7.01 -0.19 0.84
CA GLN A 106 -7.50 -1.23 1.75
C GLN A 106 -8.46 -2.20 1.07
N GLN A 107 -9.36 -1.70 0.21
CA GLN A 107 -10.30 -2.53 -0.54
C GLN A 107 -9.60 -3.30 -1.67
N ILE A 108 -8.65 -2.66 -2.35
CA ILE A 108 -7.84 -3.29 -3.39
C ILE A 108 -6.98 -4.41 -2.78
N ALA A 109 -6.30 -4.12 -1.67
CA ALA A 109 -5.48 -5.10 -0.97
C ALA A 109 -6.28 -6.33 -0.52
N GLN A 110 -7.48 -6.13 0.04
CA GLN A 110 -8.35 -7.23 0.43
C GLN A 110 -8.74 -8.12 -0.76
N GLN A 111 -9.10 -7.51 -1.89
CA GLN A 111 -9.47 -8.28 -3.09
C GLN A 111 -8.29 -9.09 -3.64
N ILE A 112 -7.09 -8.54 -3.61
CA ILE A 112 -5.88 -9.27 -4.02
C ILE A 112 -5.67 -10.46 -3.08
N ILE A 113 -5.67 -10.24 -1.77
CA ILE A 113 -5.55 -11.32 -0.76
C ILE A 113 -6.58 -12.43 -0.99
N ASP A 114 -7.85 -12.05 -1.20
CA ASP A 114 -8.94 -13.01 -1.37
C ASP A 114 -8.81 -13.85 -2.65
N LEU A 115 -8.23 -13.28 -3.71
CA LEU A 115 -8.14 -13.92 -5.03
C LEU A 115 -6.84 -14.69 -5.23
N THR A 116 -5.73 -14.20 -4.68
CA THR A 116 -4.39 -14.81 -4.86
C THR A 116 -3.98 -15.71 -3.70
N GLY A 117 -4.63 -15.57 -2.53
CA GLY A 117 -4.35 -16.37 -1.35
C GLY A 117 -3.07 -15.97 -0.61
N VAL A 118 -2.49 -14.80 -0.91
CA VAL A 118 -1.38 -14.24 -0.12
C VAL A 118 -1.87 -13.77 1.25
N ASP A 119 -1.03 -13.91 2.28
CA ASP A 119 -1.40 -13.57 3.65
C ASP A 119 -1.30 -12.06 3.92
N ARG A 120 -0.40 -11.38 3.21
CA ARG A 120 -0.18 -9.94 3.36
C ARG A 120 0.42 -9.32 2.11
N ILE A 121 0.27 -7.99 2.01
CA ILE A 121 0.84 -7.18 0.95
C ILE A 121 1.72 -6.10 1.57
N LEU A 122 2.97 -5.98 1.11
CA LEU A 122 3.90 -4.93 1.49
C LEU A 122 4.15 -4.01 0.32
N ILE A 123 4.02 -2.71 0.58
CA ILE A 123 4.25 -1.65 -0.40
C ILE A 123 5.53 -0.95 0.00
N GLN A 124 6.55 -1.01 -0.84
CA GLN A 124 7.87 -0.48 -0.52
C GLN A 124 8.37 0.51 -1.57
N GLU A 125 8.88 1.64 -1.11
CA GLU A 125 9.62 2.58 -1.95
C GLU A 125 11.11 2.24 -1.85
N ILE A 126 11.75 2.00 -2.99
CA ILE A 126 13.18 1.69 -3.02
C ILE A 126 13.98 2.99 -3.12
N LEU A 127 14.67 3.33 -2.04
CA LEU A 127 15.59 4.48 -1.96
C LEU A 127 17.03 3.98 -1.82
N ASP A 128 17.66 3.66 -2.95
CA ASP A 128 19.01 3.09 -3.02
C ASP A 128 20.14 4.15 -3.04
N GLY A 129 19.80 5.43 -2.85
CA GLY A 129 20.73 6.55 -2.91
C GLY A 129 21.25 6.88 -4.32
N SER A 130 20.88 6.11 -5.35
CA SER A 130 21.21 6.35 -6.76
C SER A 130 20.43 7.53 -7.36
N GLY A 131 19.28 7.86 -6.76
CA GLY A 131 18.23 8.69 -7.37
C GLY A 131 18.08 10.13 -6.89
N MET A 132 18.80 10.58 -5.86
CA MET A 132 18.70 11.96 -5.35
C MET A 132 19.98 12.77 -5.51
N GLY A 133 20.57 12.73 -6.70
CA GLY A 133 21.40 13.82 -7.18
C GLY A 133 20.52 14.97 -7.63
N MET A 134 19.99 15.79 -6.70
CA MET A 134 19.35 17.07 -7.03
C MET A 134 20.27 17.86 -8.00
N PRO A 135 19.92 18.02 -9.29
CA PRO A 135 20.80 18.68 -10.28
C PRO A 135 20.82 20.22 -10.14
N GLY A 136 20.52 20.74 -8.95
CA GLY A 136 20.19 22.16 -8.73
C GLY A 136 20.89 22.86 -7.58
N MET A 137 21.68 22.18 -6.74
CA MET A 137 22.34 22.82 -5.58
C MET A 137 23.87 22.82 -5.62
N MET A 138 24.52 22.43 -6.73
CA MET A 138 25.97 22.63 -6.90
C MET A 138 26.28 23.95 -7.61
N GLY A 139 25.69 25.03 -7.11
CA GLY A 139 25.70 26.34 -7.76
C GLY A 139 25.79 27.51 -6.79
N GLY A 140 26.68 27.44 -5.79
CA GLY A 140 27.13 28.66 -5.10
C GLY A 140 27.54 28.47 -3.65
N MET A 141 28.79 28.87 -3.36
CA MET A 141 29.33 29.22 -2.03
C MET A 141 29.37 28.05 -1.03
N GLY A 142 30.54 27.51 -0.67
CA GLY A 142 31.68 28.23 -0.12
C GLY A 142 31.63 28.14 1.41
N GLY A 143 32.50 27.34 2.02
CA GLY A 143 32.63 27.32 3.49
C GLY A 143 33.34 26.07 3.99
N ALA A 144 34.45 26.28 4.70
CA ALA A 144 35.34 25.25 5.22
C ALA A 144 34.79 24.49 6.44
N GLY A 145 35.33 23.27 6.64
CA GLY A 145 35.26 22.49 7.89
C GLY A 145 34.07 21.54 7.91
N GLY A 146 34.16 20.24 8.21
CA GLY A 146 35.21 19.44 8.84
C GLY A 146 34.49 18.38 9.67
N GLY A 147 34.91 17.12 9.57
CA GLY A 147 34.54 16.04 10.49
C GLY A 147 33.22 15.33 10.19
N ASP A 148 33.29 13.99 10.22
CA ASP A 148 32.16 13.09 10.49
C ASP A 148 31.23 13.70 11.54
N VAL A 149 29.96 13.92 11.17
CA VAL A 149 28.92 14.19 12.14
C VAL A 149 28.38 12.83 12.53
N ASP A 150 28.98 12.26 13.58
CA ASP A 150 28.51 11.04 14.21
C ASP A 150 27.12 11.33 14.79
N ILE A 151 26.09 10.74 14.19
CA ILE A 151 24.69 10.98 14.54
C ILE A 151 24.41 10.55 16.00
N GLU A 152 25.25 9.66 16.56
CA GLU A 152 25.20 9.27 17.97
C GLU A 152 25.55 10.42 18.93
N GLU A 153 26.55 11.27 18.62
CA GLU A 153 26.94 12.38 19.51
C GLU A 153 25.90 13.52 19.49
N ALA A 154 25.24 13.73 18.34
CA ALA A 154 24.16 14.71 18.21
C ALA A 154 22.88 14.32 18.98
N LEU A 155 22.65 13.02 19.20
CA LEU A 155 21.54 12.52 20.01
C LEU A 155 21.85 12.57 21.51
N GLU A 156 23.11 12.45 21.92
CA GLU A 156 23.53 12.60 23.32
C GLU A 156 23.53 14.05 23.81
N GLU A 157 23.74 15.06 22.94
CA GLU A 157 23.60 16.47 23.30
C GLU A 157 22.15 16.98 23.30
N ALA A 158 21.22 16.24 22.70
CA ALA A 158 19.79 16.54 22.73
C ALA A 158 19.15 15.99 24.02
N ASP A 159 19.55 16.54 25.16
CA ASP A 159 18.89 16.31 26.45
C ASP A 159 17.52 17.01 26.41
N ILE A 160 16.53 16.34 25.84
CA ILE A 160 15.14 16.80 25.80
C ILE A 160 14.59 16.63 27.22
N ASP A 161 14.64 17.71 27.99
CA ASP A 161 14.04 17.77 29.33
C ASP A 161 12.52 17.57 29.20
N ALA A 162 12.04 16.39 29.62
CA ALA A 162 10.63 16.01 29.55
C ALA A 162 9.70 16.97 30.32
N ASP A 163 10.26 17.76 31.24
CA ASP A 163 9.53 18.77 32.01
C ASP A 163 9.20 20.04 31.17
N GLU A 164 9.94 20.36 30.10
CA GLU A 164 9.67 21.53 29.25
C GLU A 164 8.48 21.29 28.29
N ILE A 165 8.28 20.06 27.85
CA ILE A 165 7.19 19.68 26.92
C ILE A 165 5.81 19.79 27.59
N ALA A 166 5.74 19.63 28.92
CA ALA A 166 4.48 19.66 29.66
C ALA A 166 3.88 21.07 29.81
N ASP A 167 4.72 22.11 29.75
CA ASP A 167 4.28 23.51 29.90
C ASP A 167 3.79 24.15 28.58
N GLU A 168 3.93 23.45 27.44
CA GLU A 168 3.45 23.90 26.12
C GLU A 168 2.12 23.26 25.64
N LEU A 169 1.46 22.45 26.48
CA LEU A 169 0.10 21.91 26.25
C LEU A 169 -0.98 22.70 27.00
#